data_AF-A1JQU2-F1
#
_entry.id   AF-A1JQU2-F1
#
_cell.length_a   1.000
_cell.length_b   1.000
_cell.length_c   1.000
_cell.angle_alpha   90.00
_cell.angle_beta   90.00
_cell.angle_gamma   90.00
#
_symmetry.space_group_name_H-M   'P 1'
#
loop_
_entity.id
_entity.type
_entity.pdbx_description
1 polymer ?
#
loop_
_entity_poly.entity_id
_entity_poly.type
_entity_poly.pdbx_seq_one_letter_code
_entity_poly.pdbx_strand_id
1 'polypeptide(L)'
;MLKGHDFMKPLSQQLDNVLPQLVEHDNIIDEVIPFYLAVTAKLSGRSTAEIFSYNINALEAIFGSSKTGKNPKELAVSEYAYLVHARVKEIFDKLPDIK
;
A
#
# COMPACT_ATOMS: atom_id res chain seq x y z
N MET A 1 8.19 -5.29 -26.15
CA MET A 1 6.95 -6.08 -26.11
C MET A 1 7.15 -7.22 -25.12
N LEU A 2 6.37 -7.23 -24.03
CA LEU A 2 6.37 -8.34 -23.08
C LEU A 2 5.78 -9.58 -23.78
N LYS A 3 6.54 -10.67 -23.85
CA LYS A 3 6.09 -11.92 -24.47
C LYS A 3 4.85 -12.44 -23.73
N GLY A 4 3.76 -12.68 -24.46
CA GLY A 4 2.57 -13.38 -23.94
C GLY A 4 1.44 -12.51 -23.37
N HIS A 5 1.57 -11.18 -23.37
CA HIS A 5 0.49 -10.29 -22.92
C HIS A 5 -0.45 -9.94 -24.09
N ASP A 6 -1.73 -10.30 -23.97
CA ASP A 6 -2.77 -9.93 -24.95
C ASP A 6 -3.52 -8.69 -24.46
N PHE A 7 -3.21 -7.53 -25.02
CA PHE A 7 -3.81 -6.25 -24.63
C PHE A 7 -5.32 -6.16 -24.93
N MET A 8 -5.88 -7.11 -25.69
CA MET A 8 -7.31 -7.13 -26.04
C MET A 8 -8.15 -7.96 -25.07
N LYS A 9 -7.54 -8.68 -24.11
CA LYS A 9 -8.25 -9.49 -23.12
C LYS A 9 -8.17 -8.88 -21.71
N PRO A 10 -9.23 -8.94 -20.90
CA PRO A 10 -9.19 -8.50 -19.51
C PRO A 10 -8.06 -9.18 -18.72
N LEU A 11 -7.35 -8.41 -17.88
CA LEU A 11 -6.29 -8.93 -17.01
C LEU A 11 -6.78 -10.10 -16.14
N SER A 12 -8.04 -10.06 -15.70
CA SER A 12 -8.69 -11.11 -14.91
C SER A 12 -8.81 -12.45 -15.63
N GLN A 13 -8.64 -12.50 -16.95
CA GLN A 13 -8.69 -13.72 -17.77
C GLN A 13 -7.31 -14.20 -18.23
N GLN A 14 -6.23 -13.52 -17.80
CA GLN A 14 -4.85 -13.83 -18.17
C GLN A 14 -3.97 -14.06 -16.94
N LEU A 15 -4.58 -14.54 -15.85
CA LEU A 15 -3.92 -14.68 -14.55
C LEU A 15 -2.64 -15.53 -14.63
N ASP A 16 -2.58 -16.56 -15.48
CA ASP A 16 -1.39 -17.41 -15.64
C ASP A 16 -0.17 -16.67 -16.20
N ASN A 17 -0.39 -15.59 -16.98
CA ASN A 17 0.68 -14.74 -17.50
C ASN A 17 0.92 -13.51 -16.61
N VAL A 18 -0.12 -13.03 -15.94
CA VAL A 18 -0.09 -11.81 -15.13
C VAL A 18 0.47 -12.08 -13.75
N LEU A 19 0.07 -13.18 -13.08
CA LEU A 19 0.47 -13.48 -11.72
C LEU A 19 1.99 -13.70 -11.58
N PRO A 20 2.69 -14.43 -12.47
CA PRO A 20 4.16 -14.53 -12.40
C PRO A 20 4.84 -13.18 -12.57
N GLN A 21 4.34 -12.33 -13.48
CA GLN A 21 4.86 -10.97 -13.64
C GLN A 21 4.54 -10.07 -12.45
N LEU A 22 3.40 -10.28 -11.80
CA LEU A 22 3.03 -9.56 -10.58
C LEU A 22 3.97 -9.93 -9.43
N VAL A 23 4.40 -11.19 -9.36
CA VAL A 23 5.40 -11.69 -8.40
C VAL A 23 6.79 -11.17 -8.73
N GLU A 24 7.17 -11.08 -10.02
CA GLU A 24 8.44 -10.49 -10.47
C GLU A 24 8.49 -8.96 -10.31
N HIS A 25 7.34 -8.33 -10.10
CA HIS A 25 7.17 -6.89 -9.92
C HIS A 25 6.49 -6.56 -8.58
N ASP A 26 6.64 -7.41 -7.58
CA ASP A 26 6.11 -7.19 -6.22
C ASP A 26 6.57 -5.85 -5.65
N ASN A 27 7.80 -5.45 -5.96
CA ASN A 27 8.37 -4.14 -5.64
C ASN A 27 7.58 -2.95 -6.23
N ILE A 28 6.96 -3.10 -7.41
CA ILE A 28 6.12 -2.05 -8.01
C ILE A 28 4.87 -1.86 -7.16
N ILE A 29 4.31 -2.94 -6.61
CA ILE A 29 3.15 -2.85 -5.72
C ILE A 29 3.52 -2.06 -4.46
N ASP A 30 4.69 -2.34 -3.88
CA ASP A 30 5.22 -1.64 -2.70
C ASP A 30 5.49 -0.15 -2.96
N GLU A 31 5.91 0.21 -4.18
CA GLU A 31 6.15 1.60 -4.55
C GLU A 31 4.87 2.37 -4.89
N VAL A 32 3.90 1.71 -5.52
CA VAL A 32 2.72 2.34 -6.12
C VAL A 32 1.52 2.36 -5.17
N ILE A 33 1.35 1.36 -4.29
CA ILE A 33 0.27 1.36 -3.29
C ILE A 33 0.32 2.62 -2.42
N PRO A 34 1.47 3.02 -1.84
CA PRO A 34 1.52 4.21 -1.01
C PRO A 34 1.11 5.49 -1.75
N PHE A 35 1.43 5.58 -3.05
CA PHE A 35 1.04 6.71 -3.89
C PHE A 35 -0.49 6.81 -4.03
N TYR A 36 -1.16 5.73 -4.42
CA TYR A 36 -2.62 5.74 -4.60
C TYR A 36 -3.37 5.99 -3.29
N LEU A 37 -2.87 5.42 -2.18
CA LEU A 37 -3.42 5.67 -0.85
C LEU A 37 -3.26 7.15 -0.46
N ALA A 38 -2.10 7.76 -0.73
CA ALA A 38 -1.87 9.17 -0.45
C ALA A 38 -2.77 10.09 -1.27
N VAL A 39 -2.94 9.80 -2.56
CA VAL A 39 -3.86 10.55 -3.45
C VAL A 39 -5.30 10.42 -2.95
N THR A 40 -5.75 9.21 -2.60
CA THR A 40 -7.09 8.97 -2.07
C THR A 40 -7.31 9.70 -0.74
N ALA A 41 -6.32 9.63 0.16
CA ALA A 41 -6.34 10.38 1.41
C ALA A 41 -6.45 11.89 1.16
N LYS A 42 -5.67 12.43 0.22
CA LYS A 42 -5.70 13.85 -0.13
C LYS A 42 -7.07 14.27 -0.68
N LEU A 43 -7.65 13.44 -1.57
CA LEU A 43 -9.00 13.61 -2.13
C LEU A 43 -10.12 13.61 -1.10
N SER A 44 -9.89 13.04 0.09
CA SER A 44 -10.87 13.09 1.18
C SER A 44 -11.06 14.49 1.80
N GLY A 45 -10.14 15.44 1.52
CA GLY A 45 -10.18 16.79 2.07
C GLY A 45 -9.84 16.90 3.57
N ARG A 46 -9.49 15.78 4.23
CA ARG A 46 -9.09 15.76 5.64
C ARG A 46 -7.64 16.17 5.81
N SER A 47 -7.33 16.73 6.97
CA SER A 47 -5.96 17.09 7.34
C SER A 47 -5.07 15.86 7.57
N THR A 48 -3.75 16.06 7.47
CA THR A 48 -2.75 15.05 7.86
C THR A 48 -3.03 14.51 9.27
N ALA A 49 -3.34 15.38 10.22
CA ALA A 49 -3.57 14.97 11.61
C ALA A 49 -4.79 14.03 11.73
N GLU A 50 -5.90 14.34 11.08
CA GLU A 50 -7.11 13.51 11.13
C GLU A 50 -6.89 12.11 10.54
N ILE A 51 -6.23 12.02 9.38
CA ILE A 51 -6.03 10.75 8.69
C ILE A 51 -4.97 9.91 9.41
N PHE A 52 -3.79 10.48 9.65
CA PHE A 52 -2.64 9.69 10.07
C PHE A 52 -2.68 9.36 11.57
N SER A 53 -3.32 10.19 12.40
CA SER A 53 -3.54 9.84 13.82
C SER A 53 -4.53 8.69 13.96
N TYR A 54 -5.58 8.65 13.14
CA TYR A 54 -6.49 7.52 13.14
C TYR A 54 -5.80 6.24 12.63
N ASN A 55 -5.06 6.35 11.51
CA ASN A 55 -4.37 5.20 10.93
C ASN A 55 -3.34 4.58 11.89
N ILE A 56 -2.57 5.39 12.62
CA ILE A 56 -1.58 4.83 13.57
C ILE A 56 -2.28 4.12 14.74
N ASN A 57 -3.38 4.69 15.26
CA ASN A 57 -4.17 4.04 16.31
C ASN A 57 -4.80 2.73 15.82
N ALA A 58 -5.25 2.68 14.57
CA ALA A 58 -5.78 1.46 13.97
C ALA A 58 -4.70 0.38 13.78
N LEU A 59 -3.49 0.76 13.35
CA LEU A 59 -2.35 -0.15 13.26
C LEU A 59 -1.99 -0.74 14.62
N GLU A 60 -1.96 0.09 15.66
CA GLU A 60 -1.71 -0.37 17.03
C GLU A 60 -2.82 -1.28 17.55
N ALA A 61 -4.08 -1.00 17.25
CA ALA A 61 -5.20 -1.84 17.65
C ALA A 61 -5.19 -3.21 16.94
N ILE A 62 -4.78 -3.27 15.67
CA ILE A 62 -4.79 -4.49 14.85
C ILE A 62 -3.54 -5.34 15.09
N PHE A 63 -2.37 -4.70 15.03
CA PHE A 63 -1.09 -5.40 15.08
C PHE A 63 -0.43 -5.35 16.45
N GLY A 64 -0.81 -4.42 17.32
CA GLY A 64 -0.12 -4.17 18.58
C GLY A 64 1.23 -3.47 18.37
N SER A 65 1.62 -2.67 19.36
CA SER A 65 2.92 -1.98 19.40
C SER A 65 4.09 -2.91 19.74
N SER A 66 3.81 -4.11 20.27
CA SER A 66 4.83 -5.09 20.65
C SER A 66 5.12 -6.09 19.52
N LYS A 67 6.39 -6.51 19.42
CA LYS A 67 6.83 -7.62 18.57
C LYS A 67 6.81 -8.96 19.30
N THR A 68 6.67 -8.96 20.62
CA THR A 68 6.76 -10.16 21.46
C THR A 68 5.62 -11.13 21.16
N GLY A 69 5.96 -12.41 20.95
CA GLY A 69 4.98 -13.48 20.73
C GLY A 69 4.46 -13.59 19.30
N LYS A 70 4.84 -12.68 18.39
CA LYS A 70 4.49 -12.77 16.97
C LYS A 70 5.36 -13.79 16.25
N ASN A 71 4.75 -14.58 15.38
CA ASN A 71 5.49 -15.44 14.46
C ASN A 71 6.09 -14.62 13.28
N PRO A 72 7.02 -15.18 12.50
CA PRO A 72 7.67 -14.45 11.40
C PRO A 72 6.71 -13.84 10.37
N LYS A 73 5.60 -14.52 10.07
CA LYS A 73 4.58 -14.03 9.13
C LYS A 73 3.83 -12.83 9.70
N GLU A 74 3.44 -12.89 10.96
CA GLU A 74 2.77 -11.77 11.66
C GLU A 74 3.68 -10.55 11.77
N LEU A 75 4.97 -10.77 12.05
CA LEU A 75 5.97 -9.71 12.05
C LEU A 75 6.04 -9.04 10.68
N ALA A 76 6.25 -9.80 9.60
CA ALA A 76 6.36 -9.27 8.25
C ALA A 76 5.14 -8.44 7.83
N VAL A 77 3.92 -8.94 8.10
CA VAL A 77 2.69 -8.20 7.78
C VAL A 77 2.60 -6.91 8.59
N SER A 78 2.88 -6.97 9.90
CA SER A 78 2.82 -5.76 10.73
C SER A 78 3.86 -4.73 10.30
N GLU A 79 5.11 -5.13 10.06
CA GLU A 79 6.19 -4.25 9.62
C GLU A 79 5.87 -3.59 8.28
N TYR A 80 5.35 -4.37 7.33
CA TYR A 80 4.91 -3.84 6.05
C TYR A 80 3.78 -2.82 6.19
N ALA A 81 2.77 -3.08 7.04
CA ALA A 81 1.67 -2.14 7.26
C ALA A 81 2.14 -0.81 7.87
N TYR A 82 3.06 -0.85 8.83
CA TYR A 82 3.67 0.36 9.40
C TYR A 82 4.53 1.11 8.37
N LEU A 83 5.27 0.39 7.52
CA LEU A 83 6.08 0.97 6.45
C LEU A 83 5.21 1.68 5.41
N VAL A 84 4.14 1.03 4.94
CA VAL A 84 3.19 1.63 4.01
C VAL A 84 2.57 2.89 4.61
N HIS A 85 2.14 2.86 5.88
CA HIS A 85 1.61 4.04 6.57
C HIS A 85 2.59 5.22 6.55
N ALA A 86 3.85 4.99 6.92
CA ALA A 86 4.88 6.03 6.92
C ALA A 86 5.08 6.60 5.51
N ARG A 87 5.16 5.73 4.49
CA ARG A 87 5.36 6.15 3.11
C ARG A 87 4.17 6.92 2.53
N VAL A 88 2.94 6.50 2.84
CA VAL A 88 1.72 7.23 2.47
C VAL A 88 1.74 8.64 3.03
N LYS A 89 2.15 8.79 4.31
CA LYS A 89 2.25 10.10 4.95
C LYS A 89 3.27 11.00 4.25
N GLU A 90 4.46 10.48 3.97
CA GLU A 90 5.49 11.24 3.25
C GLU A 90 5.02 11.73 1.88
N ILE A 91 4.26 10.92 1.15
CA ILE A 91 3.72 11.30 -0.16
C ILE A 91 2.60 12.33 0.02
N PHE A 92 1.67 12.09 0.95
CA PHE A 92 0.56 12.99 1.24
C PHE A 92 1.04 14.41 1.54
N ASP A 93 2.07 14.54 2.37
CA ASP A 93 2.64 15.83 2.78
C ASP A 93 3.30 16.58 1.60
N LYS A 94 3.63 15.89 0.49
CA LYS A 94 4.16 16.49 -0.75
C LYS A 94 3.07 16.83 -1.77
N LEU A 95 1.87 16.27 -1.63
CA LEU A 95 0.78 16.53 -2.57
C LEU A 95 0.20 17.93 -2.36
N PRO A 96 -0.12 18.66 -3.44
CA PRO A 96 -0.74 19.97 -3.34
C PRO A 96 -2.12 19.87 -2.67
N ASP A 97 -2.49 20.92 -1.94
CA ASP A 97 -3.82 21.01 -1.35
C ASP A 97 -4.91 21.02 -2.42
N ILE A 98 -6.03 20.39 -2.10
CA ILE A 98 -7.19 20.32 -2.98
C ILE A 98 -7.99 21.60 -2.78
N LYS A 99 -8.27 22.27 -3.89
CA LYS A 99 -9.08 23.49 -3.94
C LYS A 99 -10.56 23.17 -3.95
#